data_AF-A0A6L9FE62-F1
#
_entry.id   AF-A0A6L9FE62-F1
#
_cell.length_a   1.000
_cell.length_b   1.000
_cell.length_c   1.000
_cell.angle_alpha   90.00
_cell.angle_beta   90.00
_cell.angle_gamma   90.00
#
_symmetry.space_group_name_H-M   'P 1'
#
loop_
_entity.id
_entity.type
_entity.pdbx_description
1 polymer ?
#
loop_
_entity_poly.entity_id
_entity_poly.type
_entity_poly.pdbx_seq_one_letter_code
_entity_poly.pdbx_strand_id
1 'polypeptide(L)'
;MITSGFAMPAANATTNIDVLGVYTKATSEWFNQDHMAQIQHRFNVGNQILKESGLDIKVNLIAAREYDFDSAPGYKKSQGQALDAITPGQKQDRIFSDIETVRKDVGADMVAMFRNLDLNNTPDYDAQQGLISCGLAWVVAASDWQYSPSNAKRLMYSHSYINECGADTFIHELGHNFGLNHAHEQYQGAPDYGYPHTNNGTEKDAYGYGVQNSFATTMAYGFLFGVNGRSYTFSNPDKTCQGQACGKKDYANAVRAINLTAPKIANIYNGNANGDTGTTAPDGATGQNVYTMSSPLAIPDANQIVVPFDVSYNGDINQTTIELDIDHQYIGDISVELYSPGNSRWVLKQANSNDRGTQYKVRFTLQGVDPAEVTGQWRLVVADNYSRDTGILNSATLSFN
;
A
#
# COMPACT_ATOMS: atom_id res chain seq x y z
N MET A 1 10.88 48.74 14.99
CA MET A 1 10.02 47.54 15.09
C MET A 1 10.79 46.41 14.43
N ILE A 2 11.18 45.40 15.19
CA ILE A 2 11.82 44.19 14.67
C ILE A 2 10.68 43.21 14.39
N THR A 3 10.36 42.98 13.13
CA THR A 3 9.41 41.95 12.73
C THR A 3 10.11 40.60 12.77
N SER A 4 9.90 39.84 13.84
CA SER A 4 10.29 38.44 13.95
C SER A 4 9.48 37.62 12.96
N GLY A 5 10.14 37.09 11.93
CA GLY A 5 9.56 36.10 11.02
C GLY A 5 9.40 34.78 11.77
N PHE A 6 8.16 34.33 11.93
CA PHE A 6 7.88 32.95 12.32
C PHE A 6 8.26 32.05 11.14
N ALA A 7 9.35 31.29 11.29
CA ALA A 7 9.59 30.14 10.43
C ALA A 7 8.50 29.10 10.75
N MET A 8 7.62 28.84 9.78
CA MET A 8 6.76 27.67 9.84
C MET A 8 7.65 26.42 9.77
N PRO A 9 7.43 25.39 10.60
CA PRO A 9 8.11 24.12 10.42
C PRO A 9 7.79 23.60 9.02
N ALA A 10 8.82 23.17 8.28
CA ALA A 10 8.60 22.43 7.05
C ALA A 10 7.69 21.24 7.38
N ALA A 11 6.56 21.12 6.71
CA ALA A 11 5.78 19.90 6.75
C ALA A 11 6.71 18.77 6.27
N ASN A 12 6.94 17.76 7.11
CA ASN A 12 7.62 16.56 6.65
C ASN A 12 6.80 15.99 5.49
N ALA A 13 7.46 15.64 4.39
CA ALA A 13 6.79 15.01 3.27
C ALA A 13 6.23 13.64 3.69
N THR A 14 5.01 13.32 3.25
CA THR A 14 4.41 12.00 3.46
C THR A 14 5.36 10.90 2.98
N THR A 15 5.59 9.90 3.82
CA THR A 15 6.43 8.75 3.45
C THR A 15 5.62 7.81 2.56
N ASN A 16 6.00 7.70 1.28
CA ASN A 16 5.39 6.76 0.34
C ASN A 16 6.13 5.43 0.39
N ILE A 17 5.39 4.34 0.45
CA ILE A 17 5.91 2.97 0.44
C ILE A 17 5.22 2.22 -0.69
N ASP A 18 6.01 1.77 -1.64
CA ASP A 18 5.49 1.14 -2.85
C ASP A 18 5.48 -0.38 -2.70
N VAL A 19 4.34 -1.00 -3.00
CA VAL A 19 4.10 -2.42 -2.77
C VAL A 19 3.75 -3.11 -4.08
N LEU A 20 4.46 -4.20 -4.37
CA LEU A 20 4.09 -5.16 -5.40
C LEU A 20 3.05 -6.12 -4.83
N GLY A 21 1.83 -6.08 -5.39
CA GLY A 21 0.82 -7.09 -5.14
C GLY A 21 1.16 -8.38 -5.88
N VAL A 22 1.15 -9.51 -5.18
CA VAL A 22 1.27 -10.83 -5.79
C VAL A 22 0.01 -11.61 -5.51
N TYR A 23 -0.54 -12.28 -6.51
CA TYR A 23 -1.73 -13.11 -6.30
C TYR A 23 -1.61 -14.41 -7.10
N THR A 24 -2.41 -15.40 -6.69
CA THR A 24 -2.41 -16.70 -7.38
C THR A 24 -3.49 -16.76 -8.44
N LYS A 25 -3.30 -17.62 -9.44
CA LYS A 25 -4.33 -17.91 -10.44
C LYS A 25 -5.63 -18.41 -9.81
N ALA A 26 -5.56 -19.28 -8.79
CA ALA A 26 -6.74 -19.68 -8.04
C ALA A 26 -7.47 -18.51 -7.36
N THR A 27 -6.75 -17.45 -6.99
CA THR A 27 -7.34 -16.24 -6.41
C THR A 27 -8.05 -15.41 -7.47
N SER A 28 -7.44 -15.18 -8.64
CA SER A 28 -8.12 -14.45 -9.72
C SER A 28 -9.36 -15.18 -10.22
N GLU A 29 -9.29 -16.51 -10.34
CA GLU A 29 -10.41 -17.38 -10.71
C GLU A 29 -11.53 -17.37 -9.65
N TRP A 30 -11.19 -17.44 -8.35
CA TRP A 30 -12.18 -17.43 -7.27
C TRP A 30 -13.07 -16.19 -7.30
N PHE A 31 -12.50 -15.03 -7.62
CA PHE A 31 -13.22 -13.77 -7.68
C PHE A 31 -13.75 -13.44 -9.09
N ASN A 32 -13.74 -14.38 -10.05
CA ASN A 32 -14.15 -14.13 -11.43
C ASN A 32 -13.49 -12.87 -12.04
N GLN A 33 -12.20 -12.66 -11.76
CA GLN A 33 -11.40 -11.48 -12.13
C GLN A 33 -11.61 -10.19 -11.31
N ASP A 34 -12.50 -10.15 -10.32
CA ASP A 34 -12.69 -8.98 -9.43
C ASP A 34 -11.65 -8.87 -8.29
N HIS A 35 -10.71 -9.81 -8.20
CA HIS A 35 -9.67 -9.87 -7.16
C HIS A 35 -8.88 -8.56 -7.01
N MET A 36 -8.62 -7.83 -8.10
CA MET A 36 -7.88 -6.57 -8.05
C MET A 36 -8.61 -5.48 -7.25
N ALA A 37 -9.94 -5.41 -7.34
CA ALA A 37 -10.73 -4.50 -6.52
C ALA A 37 -10.65 -4.87 -5.03
N GLN A 38 -10.63 -6.17 -4.73
CA GLN A 38 -10.46 -6.69 -3.36
C GLN A 38 -9.07 -6.39 -2.79
N ILE A 39 -8.03 -6.48 -3.62
CA ILE A 39 -6.68 -6.10 -3.23
C ILE A 39 -6.62 -4.59 -3.00
N GLN A 40 -7.09 -3.77 -3.93
CA GLN A 40 -7.07 -2.30 -3.79
C GLN A 40 -7.87 -1.83 -2.56
N HIS A 41 -9.01 -2.46 -2.26
CA HIS A 41 -9.78 -2.17 -1.06
C HIS A 41 -8.94 -2.31 0.23
N ARG A 42 -8.04 -3.30 0.28
CA ARG A 42 -7.13 -3.50 1.43
C ARG A 42 -6.09 -2.40 1.56
N PHE A 43 -5.56 -1.90 0.46
CA PHE A 43 -4.69 -0.72 0.48
C PHE A 43 -5.44 0.52 0.98
N ASN A 44 -6.70 0.69 0.57
CA ASN A 44 -7.52 1.83 1.03
C ASN A 44 -7.79 1.75 2.54
N VAL A 45 -8.18 0.57 3.05
CA VAL A 45 -8.38 0.33 4.49
C VAL A 45 -7.06 0.48 5.25
N GLY A 46 -5.95 -0.03 4.72
CA GLY A 46 -4.63 0.11 5.33
C GLY A 46 -4.20 1.57 5.46
N ASN A 47 -4.37 2.37 4.41
CA ASN A 47 -4.08 3.80 4.43
C ASN A 47 -5.00 4.58 5.39
N GLN A 48 -6.27 4.18 5.50
CA GLN A 48 -7.16 4.72 6.53
C GLN A 48 -6.62 4.43 7.94
N ILE A 49 -6.22 3.19 8.21
CA ILE A 49 -5.67 2.78 9.51
C ILE A 49 -4.38 3.54 9.84
N LEU A 50 -3.45 3.69 8.88
CA LEU A 50 -2.23 4.47 9.04
C LEU A 50 -2.55 5.94 9.42
N LYS A 51 -3.47 6.56 8.69
CA LYS A 51 -3.92 7.93 8.96
C LYS A 51 -4.60 8.06 10.33
N GLU A 52 -5.50 7.14 10.69
CA GLU A 52 -6.18 7.09 11.98
C GLU A 52 -5.19 6.89 13.14
N SER A 53 -4.06 6.22 12.89
CA SER A 53 -2.95 6.06 13.83
C SER A 53 -2.13 7.33 14.03
N GLY A 54 -2.25 8.30 13.12
CA GLY A 54 -1.46 9.55 13.13
C GLY A 54 -0.12 9.41 12.44
N LEU A 55 0.01 8.44 11.54
CA LEU A 55 1.18 8.27 10.69
C LEU A 55 0.96 9.02 9.38
N ASP A 56 1.99 9.76 8.95
CA ASP A 56 2.03 10.39 7.63
C ASP A 56 2.74 9.46 6.64
N ILE A 57 2.10 8.32 6.40
CA ILE A 57 2.59 7.23 5.55
C ILE A 57 1.48 6.85 4.58
N LYS A 58 1.83 6.62 3.32
CA LYS A 58 0.95 6.06 2.31
C LYS A 58 1.57 4.82 1.71
N VAL A 59 0.84 3.70 1.77
CA VAL A 59 1.19 2.47 1.06
C VAL A 59 0.48 2.44 -0.29
N ASN A 60 1.23 2.23 -1.37
CA ASN A 60 0.71 2.25 -2.74
C ASN A 60 0.79 0.86 -3.37
N LEU A 61 -0.30 0.39 -3.97
CA LEU A 61 -0.23 -0.73 -4.89
C LEU A 61 0.27 -0.21 -6.23
N ILE A 62 1.54 -0.42 -6.54
CA ILE A 62 2.16 0.16 -7.74
C ILE A 62 2.15 -0.77 -8.95
N ALA A 63 2.08 -2.07 -8.69
CA ALA A 63 1.99 -3.13 -9.69
C ALA A 63 1.39 -4.38 -9.06
N ALA A 64 0.87 -5.26 -9.90
CA ALA A 64 0.44 -6.59 -9.47
C ALA A 64 0.91 -7.68 -10.43
N ARG A 65 1.18 -8.88 -9.90
CA ARG A 65 1.67 -10.02 -10.69
C ARG A 65 0.96 -11.31 -10.28
N GLU A 66 0.39 -11.99 -11.27
CA GLU A 66 -0.18 -13.31 -11.11
C GLU A 66 0.91 -14.39 -11.19
N TYR A 67 0.79 -15.42 -10.34
CA TYR A 67 1.55 -16.66 -10.43
C TYR A 67 0.63 -17.87 -10.30
N ASP A 68 0.90 -18.94 -11.05
CA ASP A 68 0.15 -20.21 -10.96
C ASP A 68 0.62 -21.06 -9.76
N PHE A 69 0.75 -20.43 -8.59
CA PHE A 69 1.22 -21.06 -7.35
C PHE A 69 0.02 -21.65 -6.60
N ASP A 70 0.15 -22.91 -6.16
CA ASP A 70 -0.84 -23.61 -5.31
C ASP A 70 -2.28 -23.58 -5.87
N SER A 71 -2.41 -23.42 -7.18
CA SER A 71 -3.70 -23.16 -7.84
C SER A 71 -4.41 -24.44 -8.26
N ALA A 72 -3.69 -25.55 -8.41
CA ALA A 72 -4.27 -26.86 -8.71
C ALA A 72 -5.27 -27.31 -7.63
N PRO A 73 -6.32 -28.08 -8.00
CA PRO A 73 -7.24 -28.68 -7.03
C PRO A 73 -6.51 -29.57 -6.01
N GLY A 74 -7.02 -29.61 -4.78
CA GLY A 74 -6.47 -30.42 -3.69
C GLY A 74 -6.04 -29.60 -2.48
N TYR A 75 -5.36 -30.28 -1.55
CA TYR A 75 -4.94 -29.69 -0.29
C TYR A 75 -3.92 -28.57 -0.51
N LYS A 76 -4.24 -27.39 0.00
CA LYS A 76 -3.51 -26.13 -0.18
C LYS A 76 -2.30 -26.03 0.73
N LYS A 77 -1.34 -25.22 0.31
CA LYS A 77 -0.19 -24.83 1.15
C LYS A 77 -0.64 -23.84 2.22
N SER A 78 -0.05 -23.98 3.42
CA SER A 78 -0.28 -23.03 4.51
C SER A 78 0.30 -21.64 4.20
N GLN A 79 -0.16 -20.62 4.91
CA GLN A 79 0.39 -19.26 4.85
C GLN A 79 1.90 -19.23 5.13
N GLY A 80 2.40 -20.11 6.02
CA GLY A 80 3.83 -20.23 6.30
C GLY A 80 4.61 -20.79 5.12
N GLN A 81 4.08 -21.84 4.48
CA GLN A 81 4.65 -22.39 3.26
C GLN A 81 4.58 -21.40 2.09
N ALA A 82 3.52 -20.60 2.00
CA ALA A 82 3.37 -19.56 0.97
C ALA A 82 4.34 -18.40 1.18
N LEU A 83 4.47 -17.90 2.41
CA LEU A 83 5.43 -16.85 2.76
C LEU A 83 6.87 -17.32 2.52
N ASP A 84 7.23 -18.53 2.95
CA ASP A 84 8.53 -19.14 2.69
C ASP A 84 8.78 -19.29 1.16
N ALA A 85 7.75 -19.67 0.39
CA ALA A 85 7.86 -19.90 -1.05
C ALA A 85 8.10 -18.61 -1.85
N ILE A 86 7.45 -17.51 -1.50
CA ILE A 86 7.60 -16.23 -2.21
C ILE A 86 8.86 -15.46 -1.79
N THR A 87 9.36 -15.70 -0.57
CA THR A 87 10.52 -14.99 -0.02
C THR A 87 11.83 -15.52 -0.61
N PRO A 88 12.74 -14.67 -1.12
CA PRO A 88 14.03 -15.10 -1.63
C PRO A 88 14.85 -15.81 -0.55
N GLY A 89 15.24 -17.06 -0.82
CA GLY A 89 15.97 -17.89 0.13
C GLY A 89 15.91 -19.37 -0.20
N GLN A 90 16.38 -20.21 0.73
CA GLN A 90 16.49 -21.66 0.53
C GLN A 90 15.14 -22.36 0.32
N LYS A 91 14.05 -21.78 0.82
CA LYS A 91 12.70 -22.34 0.72
C LYS A 91 11.88 -21.75 -0.43
N GLN A 92 12.46 -20.84 -1.21
CA GLN A 92 11.77 -20.19 -2.31
C GLN A 92 11.30 -21.23 -3.33
N ASP A 93 10.04 -21.14 -3.74
CA ASP A 93 9.52 -21.97 -4.82
C ASP A 93 10.00 -21.41 -6.17
N ARG A 94 10.38 -22.31 -7.09
CA ARG A 94 10.91 -21.94 -8.41
C ARG A 94 9.95 -21.05 -9.20
N ILE A 95 8.64 -21.16 -8.96
CA ILE A 95 7.65 -20.33 -9.64
C ILE A 95 7.84 -18.83 -9.37
N PHE A 96 8.43 -18.46 -8.23
CA PHE A 96 8.72 -17.08 -7.86
C PHE A 96 10.18 -16.67 -8.17
N SER A 97 10.89 -17.43 -9.00
CA SER A 97 12.32 -17.18 -9.25
C SER A 97 12.63 -15.80 -9.88
N ASP A 98 11.66 -15.16 -10.54
CA ASP A 98 11.77 -13.82 -11.10
C ASP A 98 11.29 -12.70 -10.15
N ILE A 99 10.79 -13.02 -8.95
CA ILE A 99 10.09 -12.03 -8.10
C ILE A 99 10.95 -10.82 -7.73
N GLU A 100 12.24 -10.99 -7.44
CA GLU A 100 13.13 -9.87 -7.12
C GLU A 100 13.49 -9.05 -8.36
N THR A 101 13.43 -9.64 -9.56
CA THR A 101 13.57 -8.89 -10.82
C THR A 101 12.32 -8.03 -11.02
N VAL A 102 11.13 -8.63 -10.94
CA VAL A 102 9.85 -7.90 -11.05
C VAL A 102 9.76 -6.78 -10.02
N ARG A 103 10.08 -7.08 -8.75
CA ARG A 103 10.07 -6.11 -7.65
C ARG A 103 11.01 -4.94 -7.91
N LYS A 104 12.22 -5.20 -8.41
CA LYS A 104 13.19 -4.15 -8.77
C LYS A 104 12.71 -3.32 -9.94
N ASP A 105 12.19 -3.96 -10.99
CA ASP A 105 11.78 -3.29 -12.22
C ASP A 105 10.64 -2.30 -12.00
N VAL A 106 9.71 -2.61 -11.07
CA VAL A 106 8.62 -1.70 -10.69
C VAL A 106 9.00 -0.74 -9.56
N GLY A 107 10.13 -0.97 -8.88
CA GLY A 107 10.57 -0.15 -7.73
C GLY A 107 9.81 -0.42 -6.42
N ALA A 108 9.28 -1.63 -6.21
CA ALA A 108 8.44 -1.94 -5.04
C ALA A 108 9.26 -2.18 -3.76
N ASP A 109 9.15 -1.28 -2.78
CA ASP A 109 9.75 -1.42 -1.44
C ASP A 109 9.29 -2.68 -0.71
N MET A 110 8.07 -3.15 -0.92
CA MET A 110 7.53 -4.36 -0.26
C MET A 110 6.83 -5.28 -1.25
N VAL A 111 6.66 -6.55 -0.88
CA VAL A 111 5.85 -7.52 -1.63
C VAL A 111 4.76 -8.08 -0.72
N ALA A 112 3.50 -7.99 -1.17
CA ALA A 112 2.36 -8.52 -0.43
C ALA A 112 1.64 -9.57 -1.28
N MET A 113 1.60 -10.81 -0.79
CA MET A 113 0.91 -11.92 -1.44
C MET A 113 -0.55 -12.01 -0.97
N PHE A 114 -1.48 -12.03 -1.90
CA PHE A 114 -2.92 -12.13 -1.66
C PHE A 114 -3.45 -13.46 -2.19
N ARG A 115 -4.07 -14.25 -1.32
CA ARG A 115 -4.68 -15.55 -1.69
C ARG A 115 -6.16 -15.61 -1.33
N ASN A 116 -6.92 -16.43 -2.04
CA ASN A 116 -8.20 -16.94 -1.55
C ASN A 116 -7.95 -18.11 -0.59
N LEU A 117 -8.78 -18.23 0.44
CA LEU A 117 -8.79 -19.32 1.40
C LEU A 117 -9.91 -20.30 1.02
N ASP A 118 -9.54 -21.50 0.59
CA ASP A 118 -10.49 -22.61 0.39
C ASP A 118 -10.65 -23.37 1.70
N LEU A 119 -11.73 -23.07 2.44
CA LEU A 119 -12.03 -23.66 3.75
C LEU A 119 -12.14 -25.18 3.73
N ASN A 120 -12.39 -25.81 2.57
CA ASN A 120 -12.51 -27.26 2.49
C ASN A 120 -11.15 -27.97 2.33
N ASN A 121 -10.11 -27.24 1.91
CA ASN A 121 -8.85 -27.84 1.48
C ASN A 121 -7.62 -27.10 2.03
N THR A 122 -7.71 -26.47 3.20
CA THR A 122 -6.62 -25.63 3.73
C THR A 122 -6.12 -26.12 5.10
N PRO A 123 -4.81 -26.01 5.39
CA PRO A 123 -4.27 -26.17 6.74
C PRO A 123 -4.51 -24.95 7.64
N ASP A 124 -4.93 -23.80 7.08
CA ASP A 124 -5.07 -22.55 7.82
C ASP A 124 -6.50 -22.31 8.37
N TYR A 125 -7.33 -23.35 8.35
CA TYR A 125 -8.66 -23.36 8.94
C TYR A 125 -8.82 -24.56 9.88
N ASP A 126 -9.08 -24.28 11.16
CA ASP A 126 -9.50 -25.29 12.13
C ASP A 126 -11.03 -25.37 12.14
N ALA A 127 -11.57 -26.38 11.45
CA ALA A 127 -13.01 -26.61 11.38
C ALA A 127 -13.64 -27.02 12.73
N GLN A 128 -12.87 -27.54 13.68
CA GLN A 128 -13.39 -27.93 15.01
C GLN A 128 -13.62 -26.70 15.88
N GLN A 129 -12.73 -25.71 15.77
CA GLN A 129 -12.79 -24.48 16.56
C GLN A 129 -13.41 -23.30 15.79
N GLY A 130 -13.59 -23.43 14.47
CA GLY A 130 -14.02 -22.35 13.60
C GLY A 130 -13.00 -21.23 13.49
N LEU A 131 -11.71 -21.52 13.69
CA LEU A 131 -10.64 -20.53 13.70
C LEU A 131 -9.91 -20.48 12.36
N ILE A 132 -9.70 -19.27 11.85
CA ILE A 132 -8.98 -19.00 10.61
C ILE A 132 -7.69 -18.26 10.94
N SER A 133 -6.58 -18.70 10.35
CA SER A 133 -5.37 -17.89 10.29
C SER A 133 -5.38 -17.03 9.02
N CYS A 134 -5.37 -15.71 9.20
CA CYS A 134 -5.66 -14.79 8.11
C CYS A 134 -4.44 -14.28 7.34
N GLY A 135 -3.26 -14.33 7.93
CA GLY A 135 -2.05 -13.79 7.34
C GLY A 135 -0.79 -14.14 8.12
N LEU A 136 0.34 -13.92 7.44
CA LEU A 136 1.66 -14.06 8.02
C LEU A 136 2.63 -13.12 7.31
N ALA A 137 3.56 -12.55 8.07
CA ALA A 137 4.64 -11.73 7.55
C ALA A 137 5.91 -11.89 8.36
N TRP A 138 7.05 -11.56 7.76
CA TRP A 138 8.30 -11.47 8.49
C TRP A 138 8.30 -10.23 9.39
N VAL A 139 8.72 -10.41 10.64
CA VAL A 139 8.99 -9.29 11.53
C VAL A 139 10.39 -8.75 11.24
N VAL A 140 10.50 -7.46 10.93
CA VAL A 140 11.80 -6.82 10.63
C VAL A 140 12.02 -5.63 11.55
N ALA A 141 13.00 -5.74 12.44
CA ALA A 141 13.27 -4.73 13.45
C ALA A 141 13.94 -3.49 12.87
N ALA A 142 13.80 -2.35 13.55
CA ALA A 142 14.50 -1.11 13.18
C ALA A 142 16.03 -1.25 13.16
N SER A 143 16.56 -2.14 14.01
CA SER A 143 17.97 -2.50 14.12
C SER A 143 18.46 -3.33 12.92
N ASP A 144 17.63 -4.17 12.31
CA ASP A 144 18.00 -4.94 11.11
C ASP A 144 18.40 -4.03 9.96
N TRP A 145 17.71 -2.90 9.82
CA TRP A 145 18.04 -1.89 8.81
C TRP A 145 19.36 -1.17 9.07
N GLN A 146 19.85 -1.15 10.31
CA GLN A 146 21.15 -0.57 10.66
C GLN A 146 22.28 -1.58 10.46
N TYR A 147 22.07 -2.82 10.87
CA TYR A 147 23.14 -3.83 10.94
C TYR A 147 23.15 -4.81 9.76
N SER A 148 22.03 -4.99 9.07
CA SER A 148 21.87 -5.95 7.98
C SER A 148 20.79 -5.51 6.95
N PRO A 149 20.95 -4.33 6.31
CA PRO A 149 19.93 -3.77 5.42
C PRO A 149 19.56 -4.67 4.24
N SER A 150 20.51 -5.44 3.69
CA SER A 150 20.21 -6.44 2.64
C SER A 150 19.31 -7.58 3.15
N ASN A 151 19.48 -7.99 4.41
CA ASN A 151 18.62 -8.99 5.05
C ASN A 151 17.24 -8.40 5.34
N ALA A 152 17.18 -7.16 5.86
CA ALA A 152 15.94 -6.44 6.10
C ALA A 152 15.11 -6.31 4.80
N LYS A 153 15.73 -5.87 3.69
CA LYS A 153 15.10 -5.83 2.36
C LYS A 153 14.54 -7.19 1.95
N ARG A 154 15.34 -8.27 2.12
CA ARG A 154 14.96 -9.63 1.71
C ARG A 154 13.71 -10.12 2.43
N LEU A 155 13.47 -9.63 3.65
CA LEU A 155 12.33 -10.03 4.49
C LEU A 155 11.09 -9.12 4.33
N MET A 156 11.08 -8.13 3.44
CA MET A 156 9.90 -7.28 3.18
C MET A 156 8.81 -7.99 2.37
N TYR A 157 8.34 -9.12 2.89
CA TYR A 157 7.30 -9.97 2.34
C TYR A 157 6.21 -10.23 3.37
N SER A 158 4.97 -10.23 2.90
CA SER A 158 3.78 -10.59 3.66
C SER A 158 2.82 -11.45 2.83
N HIS A 159 1.91 -12.13 3.52
CA HIS A 159 0.85 -12.94 2.92
C HIS A 159 -0.47 -12.67 3.65
N SER A 160 -1.57 -12.52 2.92
CA SER A 160 -2.93 -12.39 3.49
C SER A 160 -4.00 -13.09 2.65
N TYR A 161 -4.99 -13.65 3.32
CA TYR A 161 -6.21 -14.14 2.67
C TYR A 161 -7.21 -13.01 2.41
N ILE A 162 -7.98 -13.08 1.32
CA ILE A 162 -8.82 -11.96 0.88
C ILE A 162 -10.34 -12.21 0.79
N ASN A 163 -10.81 -13.45 0.95
CA ASN A 163 -12.25 -13.79 0.97
C ASN A 163 -12.81 -13.97 2.39
N GLU A 164 -12.11 -14.68 3.27
CA GLU A 164 -12.60 -15.00 4.63
C GLU A 164 -12.06 -14.06 5.71
N CYS A 165 -11.16 -13.14 5.33
CA CYS A 165 -10.41 -12.30 6.26
C CYS A 165 -10.67 -10.81 6.01
N GLY A 166 -10.78 -10.07 7.11
CA GLY A 166 -11.02 -8.63 7.11
C GLY A 166 -9.95 -7.87 6.32
N ALA A 167 -10.36 -6.75 5.72
CA ALA A 167 -9.46 -5.94 4.90
C ALA A 167 -8.28 -5.34 5.68
N ASP A 168 -8.41 -5.22 7.01
CA ASP A 168 -7.35 -4.78 7.93
C ASP A 168 -6.22 -5.81 8.10
N THR A 169 -6.42 -7.07 7.69
CA THR A 169 -5.38 -8.12 7.75
C THR A 169 -4.12 -7.69 7.00
N PHE A 170 -4.27 -7.12 5.80
CA PHE A 170 -3.12 -6.68 5.00
C PHE A 170 -2.21 -5.71 5.76
N ILE A 171 -2.78 -4.68 6.39
CA ILE A 171 -1.98 -3.69 7.11
C ILE A 171 -1.48 -4.22 8.46
N HIS A 172 -2.16 -5.20 9.06
CA HIS A 172 -1.63 -5.96 10.20
C HIS A 172 -0.33 -6.67 9.80
N GLU A 173 -0.33 -7.38 8.66
CA GLU A 173 0.86 -8.08 8.19
C GLU A 173 1.99 -7.12 7.80
N LEU A 174 1.69 -5.99 7.16
CA LEU A 174 2.70 -4.94 6.96
C LEU A 174 3.20 -4.37 8.29
N GLY A 175 2.36 -4.34 9.33
CA GLY A 175 2.75 -4.03 10.70
C GLY A 175 3.93 -4.89 11.18
N HIS A 176 3.91 -6.20 10.90
CA HIS A 176 5.07 -7.06 11.18
C HIS A 176 6.31 -6.65 10.38
N ASN A 177 6.17 -6.37 9.08
CA ASN A 177 7.29 -5.86 8.28
C ASN A 177 7.81 -4.49 8.80
N PHE A 178 6.96 -3.67 9.43
CA PHE A 178 7.38 -2.45 10.13
C PHE A 178 8.07 -2.69 11.48
N GLY A 179 8.18 -3.95 11.90
CA GLY A 179 8.84 -4.36 13.15
C GLY A 179 7.91 -4.46 14.35
N LEU A 180 6.60 -4.59 14.13
CA LEU A 180 5.63 -4.72 15.21
C LEU A 180 5.42 -6.18 15.64
N ASN A 181 5.17 -6.35 16.92
CA ASN A 181 4.65 -7.57 17.51
C ASN A 181 3.18 -7.40 17.84
N HIS A 182 2.55 -8.51 18.19
CA HIS A 182 1.22 -8.52 18.76
C HIS A 182 1.16 -7.82 20.13
N ALA A 183 -0.01 -7.69 20.76
CA ALA A 183 -0.08 -7.12 22.11
C ALA A 183 0.58 -8.02 23.16
N HIS A 184 1.06 -7.43 24.25
CA HIS A 184 1.76 -8.15 25.33
C HIS A 184 0.92 -9.30 25.91
N GLU A 185 -0.40 -9.11 25.97
CA GLU A 185 -1.40 -10.07 26.46
C GLU A 185 -1.40 -11.37 25.66
N GLN A 186 -0.99 -11.35 24.39
CA GLN A 186 -0.87 -12.53 23.53
C GLN A 186 0.32 -13.43 23.90
N TYR A 187 1.23 -12.93 24.74
CA TYR A 187 2.43 -13.65 25.19
C TYR A 187 2.38 -14.00 26.69
N GLN A 188 1.28 -13.67 27.38
CA GLN A 188 1.09 -14.05 28.78
C GLN A 188 0.97 -15.58 28.87
N GLY A 189 1.92 -16.23 29.53
CA GLY A 189 1.97 -17.70 29.67
C GLY A 189 3.08 -18.40 28.87
N ALA A 190 3.96 -17.67 28.19
CA ALA A 190 5.17 -18.20 27.55
C ALA A 190 6.46 -17.84 28.33
N PRO A 191 6.63 -18.26 29.60
CA PRO A 191 7.72 -17.81 30.47
C PRO A 191 9.12 -18.21 29.96
N ASP A 192 9.21 -19.28 29.16
CA ASP A 192 10.50 -19.84 28.74
C ASP A 192 11.22 -19.03 27.64
N TYR A 193 10.51 -18.13 26.94
CA TYR A 193 11.05 -17.37 25.82
C TYR A 193 11.07 -15.86 26.05
N GLY A 194 10.45 -15.32 27.10
CA GLY A 194 10.37 -13.86 27.28
C GLY A 194 9.52 -13.15 26.22
N TYR A 195 9.43 -11.82 26.30
CA TYR A 195 8.65 -11.04 25.34
C TYR A 195 9.36 -10.95 23.98
N PRO A 196 8.65 -10.97 22.84
CA PRO A 196 9.26 -11.01 21.51
C PRO A 196 10.45 -10.08 21.28
N HIS A 197 10.37 -8.83 21.74
CA HIS A 197 11.43 -7.82 21.59
C HIS A 197 12.77 -8.22 22.19
N THR A 198 12.81 -9.15 23.17
CA THR A 198 14.07 -9.67 23.71
C THR A 198 14.74 -10.69 22.80
N ASN A 199 14.00 -11.27 21.86
CA ASN A 199 14.47 -12.36 20.98
C ASN A 199 14.62 -11.95 19.52
N ASN A 200 13.69 -11.14 19.01
CA ASN A 200 13.66 -10.72 17.60
C ASN A 200 14.22 -9.31 17.38
N GLY A 201 14.66 -8.63 18.43
CA GLY A 201 15.35 -7.33 18.33
C GLY A 201 14.46 -6.14 17.96
N THR A 202 13.13 -6.31 17.91
CA THR A 202 12.19 -5.19 17.73
C THR A 202 12.26 -4.21 18.91
N GLU A 203 11.73 -3.01 18.73
CA GLU A 203 11.64 -2.03 19.80
C GLU A 203 10.80 -2.53 20.99
N LYS A 204 11.18 -2.12 22.22
CA LYS A 204 10.50 -2.55 23.46
C LYS A 204 9.00 -2.25 23.54
N ASP A 205 8.54 -1.24 22.79
CA ASP A 205 7.15 -0.78 22.73
C ASP A 205 6.51 -1.01 21.34
N ALA A 206 7.16 -1.77 20.45
CA ALA A 206 6.61 -2.18 19.15
C ALA A 206 5.54 -3.28 19.30
N TYR A 207 4.47 -2.96 20.02
CA TYR A 207 3.41 -3.91 20.38
C TYR A 207 2.03 -3.33 20.07
N GLY A 208 1.10 -4.23 19.77
CA GLY A 208 -0.33 -3.93 19.87
C GLY A 208 -0.73 -3.52 21.29
N TYR A 209 -1.91 -2.91 21.38
CA TYR A 209 -2.53 -2.50 22.63
C TYR A 209 -4.04 -2.79 22.60
N GLY A 210 -4.62 -3.00 23.77
CA GLY A 210 -6.06 -3.06 23.95
C GLY A 210 -6.45 -2.78 25.39
N VAL A 211 -7.72 -2.49 25.61
CA VAL A 211 -8.31 -2.38 26.93
C VAL A 211 -9.50 -3.33 27.00
N GLN A 212 -9.53 -4.14 28.07
CA GLN A 212 -10.56 -5.13 28.32
C GLN A 212 -11.98 -4.56 28.18
N ASN A 213 -12.80 -5.23 27.39
CA ASN A 213 -14.18 -4.88 27.03
C ASN A 213 -14.37 -3.49 26.42
N SER A 214 -13.31 -2.87 25.89
CA SER A 214 -13.38 -1.53 25.30
C SER A 214 -12.86 -1.52 23.87
N PHE A 215 -11.58 -1.86 23.66
CA PHE A 215 -11.01 -1.87 22.32
C PHE A 215 -9.74 -2.72 22.19
N ALA A 216 -9.36 -3.01 20.94
CA ALA A 216 -8.10 -3.62 20.56
C ALA A 216 -7.58 -2.92 19.29
N THR A 217 -6.29 -2.57 19.27
CA THR A 217 -5.62 -1.95 18.12
C THR A 217 -5.28 -2.98 17.03
N THR A 218 -4.82 -2.53 15.87
CA THR A 218 -4.56 -3.37 14.68
C THR A 218 -3.69 -4.60 14.98
N MET A 219 -2.65 -4.49 15.80
CA MET A 219 -1.77 -5.61 16.15
C MET A 219 -2.29 -6.49 17.30
N ALA A 220 -3.43 -6.16 17.90
CA ALA A 220 -4.01 -6.89 19.02
C ALA A 220 -5.10 -7.88 18.56
N TYR A 221 -5.19 -9.03 19.24
CA TYR A 221 -6.30 -9.97 19.06
C TYR A 221 -7.49 -9.54 19.90
N GLY A 222 -8.55 -9.05 19.25
CA GLY A 222 -9.73 -8.48 19.93
C GLY A 222 -10.34 -9.41 20.98
N PHE A 223 -10.40 -10.72 20.72
CA PHE A 223 -11.00 -11.69 21.63
C PHE A 223 -10.29 -11.76 23.00
N LEU A 224 -8.98 -11.50 23.06
CA LEU A 224 -8.23 -11.46 24.33
C LEU A 224 -8.56 -10.22 25.18
N PHE A 225 -9.17 -9.21 24.55
CA PHE A 225 -9.65 -8.00 25.19
C PHE A 225 -11.18 -7.97 25.28
N GLY A 226 -11.88 -9.08 25.04
CA GLY A 226 -13.33 -9.15 25.12
C GLY A 226 -14.06 -8.28 24.07
N VAL A 227 -13.42 -7.99 22.93
CA VAL A 227 -14.02 -7.21 21.84
C VAL A 227 -14.05 -7.98 20.53
N ASN A 228 -15.12 -7.77 19.76
CA ASN A 228 -15.24 -8.30 18.40
C ASN A 228 -14.60 -7.29 17.44
N GLY A 229 -13.52 -7.67 16.76
CA GLY A 229 -12.82 -6.81 15.82
C GLY A 229 -11.74 -5.91 16.45
N ARG A 230 -11.37 -4.84 15.75
CA ARG A 230 -10.26 -3.92 16.08
C ARG A 230 -10.65 -2.46 15.82
N SER A 231 -10.01 -1.51 16.50
CA SER A 231 -10.28 -0.07 16.41
C SER A 231 -9.65 0.65 15.22
N TYR A 232 -9.28 -0.10 14.16
CA TYR A 232 -8.74 0.44 12.90
C TYR A 232 -7.60 1.46 13.12
N THR A 233 -6.71 1.16 14.07
CA THR A 233 -5.59 2.03 14.43
C THR A 233 -4.47 1.24 15.10
N PHE A 234 -3.23 1.63 14.84
CA PHE A 234 -2.04 1.16 15.57
C PHE A 234 -1.94 1.83 16.94
N SER A 235 -1.26 1.16 17.88
CA SER A 235 -1.10 1.71 19.23
C SER A 235 -0.31 3.02 19.21
N ASN A 236 -0.89 4.05 19.83
CA ASN A 236 -0.33 5.39 19.94
C ASN A 236 -0.75 5.99 21.30
N PRO A 237 0.19 6.15 22.27
CA PRO A 237 -0.13 6.67 23.60
C PRO A 237 -0.55 8.15 23.59
N ASP A 238 -0.27 8.89 22.53
CA ASP A 238 -0.63 10.31 22.38
C ASP A 238 -2.03 10.50 21.77
N LYS A 239 -2.71 9.40 21.42
CA LYS A 239 -4.08 9.39 20.90
C LYS A 239 -5.06 8.73 21.86
N THR A 240 -6.35 8.96 21.63
CA THR A 240 -7.43 8.32 22.38
C THR A 240 -8.23 7.34 21.53
N CYS A 241 -8.54 6.18 22.09
CA CYS A 241 -9.45 5.17 21.55
C CYS A 241 -10.56 4.92 22.57
N GLN A 242 -11.82 5.09 22.16
CA GLN A 242 -12.99 4.95 23.04
C GLN A 242 -12.88 5.75 24.35
N GLY A 243 -12.34 6.98 24.28
CA GLY A 243 -12.16 7.87 25.44
C GLY A 243 -11.01 7.49 26.38
N GLN A 244 -10.21 6.49 26.05
CA GLN A 244 -9.03 6.05 26.80
C GLN A 244 -7.76 6.20 25.96
N ALA A 245 -6.57 6.18 26.59
CA ALA A 245 -5.32 6.23 25.83
C ALA A 245 -5.20 5.05 24.86
N CYS A 246 -4.87 5.31 23.59
CA CYS A 246 -4.78 4.30 22.54
C CYS A 246 -3.43 3.58 22.49
N GLY A 247 -2.76 3.48 23.63
CA GLY A 247 -1.43 2.94 23.76
C GLY A 247 -0.88 3.27 25.15
N LYS A 248 0.34 2.84 25.41
CA LYS A 248 1.02 3.11 26.68
C LYS A 248 2.49 3.39 26.40
N LYS A 249 2.97 4.54 26.84
CA LYS A 249 4.38 4.93 26.66
C LYS A 249 5.31 3.83 27.18
N ASP A 250 6.36 3.52 26.41
CA ASP A 250 7.35 2.49 26.71
C ASP A 250 6.79 1.05 26.87
N TYR A 251 5.55 0.79 26.44
CA TYR A 251 4.89 -0.52 26.51
C TYR A 251 4.16 -0.87 25.20
N ALA A 252 3.38 0.04 24.63
CA ALA A 252 2.70 -0.16 23.36
C ALA A 252 2.57 1.18 22.62
N ASN A 253 3.50 1.40 21.69
CA ASN A 253 3.61 2.56 20.82
C ASN A 253 4.11 2.11 19.44
N ALA A 254 3.25 1.41 18.72
CA ALA A 254 3.51 0.94 17.36
C ALA A 254 3.84 2.10 16.40
N VAL A 255 3.20 3.27 16.58
CA VAL A 255 3.48 4.46 15.76
C VAL A 255 4.95 4.89 15.85
N ARG A 256 5.56 4.85 17.04
CA ARG A 256 7.00 5.15 17.18
C ARG A 256 7.87 4.15 16.43
N ALA A 257 7.57 2.86 16.56
CA ALA A 257 8.33 1.80 15.89
C ALA A 257 8.22 1.90 14.36
N ILE A 258 7.01 2.14 13.84
CA ILE A 258 6.79 2.36 12.39
C ILE A 258 7.59 3.58 11.90
N ASN A 259 7.62 4.69 12.64
CA ASN A 259 8.39 5.88 12.26
C ASN A 259 9.91 5.64 12.19
N LEU A 260 10.44 4.58 12.81
CA LEU A 260 11.85 4.19 12.71
C LEU A 260 12.16 3.35 11.47
N THR A 261 11.18 2.58 10.98
CA THR A 261 11.36 1.61 9.89
C THR A 261 10.83 2.13 8.56
N ALA A 262 9.69 2.81 8.54
CA ALA A 262 9.02 3.27 7.33
C ALA A 262 9.91 4.12 6.41
N PRO A 263 10.70 5.11 6.90
CA PRO A 263 11.61 5.86 6.02
C PRO A 263 12.73 4.99 5.42
N LYS A 264 13.12 3.90 6.09
CA LYS A 264 14.15 2.98 5.59
C LYS A 264 13.57 2.04 4.53
N ILE A 265 12.33 1.60 4.73
CA ILE A 265 11.57 0.79 3.78
C ILE A 265 11.32 1.58 2.49
N ALA A 266 10.82 2.82 2.58
CA ALA A 266 10.58 3.71 1.44
C ALA A 266 11.82 4.04 0.59
N ASN A 267 13.02 3.69 1.08
CA ASN A 267 14.30 3.98 0.44
C ASN A 267 15.00 2.71 -0.07
N ILE A 268 14.32 1.56 -0.15
CA ILE A 268 14.93 0.32 -0.65
C ILE A 268 15.40 0.47 -2.11
N TYR A 269 14.58 1.10 -2.97
CA TYR A 269 14.92 1.32 -4.39
C TYR A 269 15.26 2.78 -4.72
N ASN A 270 14.89 3.73 -3.86
CA ASN A 270 15.40 5.11 -3.92
C ASN A 270 16.84 5.24 -3.38
N GLY A 271 17.43 4.13 -2.89
CA GLY A 271 18.68 4.06 -2.13
C GLY A 271 19.97 3.75 -2.89
N ASN A 272 20.13 4.16 -4.15
CA ASN A 272 21.46 4.25 -4.78
C ASN A 272 22.20 5.56 -4.41
N ALA A 273 21.89 6.15 -3.25
CA ALA A 273 22.58 7.29 -2.67
C ALA A 273 23.35 6.87 -1.40
N ASN A 274 24.34 5.99 -1.56
CA ASN A 274 25.48 5.98 -0.66
C ASN A 274 26.73 5.41 -1.34
N GLY A 275 27.51 6.32 -1.90
CA GLY A 275 28.80 6.07 -2.52
C GLY A 275 29.49 7.40 -2.83
N ASP A 276 30.27 7.86 -1.86
CA ASP A 276 31.36 8.82 -1.99
C ASP A 276 31.06 10.33 -1.92
N THR A 277 31.75 10.97 -0.98
CA THR A 277 31.95 12.41 -0.85
C THR A 277 32.83 12.91 -1.99
N GLY A 278 32.23 13.10 -3.17
CA GLY A 278 32.88 13.68 -4.34
C GLY A 278 32.23 15.01 -4.72
N THR A 279 32.90 16.12 -4.40
CA THR A 279 32.58 17.45 -4.92
C THR A 279 32.66 17.48 -6.44
N THR A 280 31.55 17.65 -7.14
CA THR A 280 31.47 18.36 -8.42
C THR A 280 30.08 18.96 -8.61
N ALA A 281 30.06 20.26 -8.95
CA ALA A 281 28.88 21.06 -9.29
C ALA A 281 28.13 20.50 -10.53
N PRO A 282 26.89 20.96 -10.78
CA PRO A 282 25.91 20.25 -11.61
C PRO A 282 26.18 20.47 -13.10
N ASP A 283 26.06 19.41 -13.89
CA ASP A 283 25.85 19.51 -15.33
C ASP A 283 24.62 18.70 -15.74
N GLY A 284 23.86 19.23 -16.69
CA GLY A 284 22.42 19.06 -16.85
C GLY A 284 21.93 17.63 -17.11
N ALA A 285 20.93 17.21 -16.34
CA ALA A 285 20.05 16.10 -16.68
C ALA A 285 18.77 16.64 -17.31
N THR A 286 18.55 16.33 -18.59
CA THR A 286 17.26 16.50 -19.28
C THR A 286 16.22 15.64 -18.57
N GLY A 287 15.30 16.30 -17.87
CA GLY A 287 14.30 15.67 -17.00
C GLY A 287 13.28 14.82 -17.75
N GLN A 288 12.74 13.84 -17.02
CA GLN A 288 11.60 13.02 -17.45
C GLN A 288 10.43 13.91 -17.87
N ASN A 289 9.98 13.73 -19.12
CA ASN A 289 8.94 14.55 -19.72
C ASN A 289 7.64 13.77 -20.00
N VAL A 290 7.59 12.49 -19.62
CA VAL A 290 6.43 11.60 -19.74
C VAL A 290 6.13 10.97 -18.38
N TYR A 291 4.86 11.01 -17.98
CA TYR A 291 4.34 10.58 -16.69
C TYR A 291 3.14 9.65 -16.93
N THR A 292 3.24 8.42 -16.47
CA THR A 292 2.19 7.41 -16.62
C THR A 292 1.64 7.03 -15.26
N MET A 293 0.35 6.74 -15.18
CA MET A 293 -0.24 6.16 -13.98
C MET A 293 0.16 4.68 -13.79
N SER A 294 0.06 4.18 -12.57
CA SER A 294 -0.03 2.73 -12.31
C SER A 294 -1.38 2.21 -12.80
N SER A 295 -1.38 1.23 -13.69
CA SER A 295 -2.58 0.72 -14.35
C SER A 295 -2.62 -0.81 -14.40
N PRO A 296 -3.80 -1.43 -14.63
CA PRO A 296 -5.12 -0.81 -14.72
C PRO A 296 -5.69 -0.38 -13.34
N LEU A 297 -6.52 0.67 -13.32
CA LEU A 297 -7.31 1.05 -12.13
C LEU A 297 -8.81 0.84 -12.38
N ALA A 298 -9.52 0.23 -11.43
CA ALA A 298 -10.97 0.10 -11.50
C ALA A 298 -11.66 1.45 -11.30
N ILE A 299 -12.68 1.72 -12.10
CA ILE A 299 -13.62 2.83 -11.94
C ILE A 299 -14.87 2.24 -11.26
N PRO A 300 -15.12 2.57 -9.98
CA PRO A 300 -16.26 2.04 -9.24
C PRO A 300 -17.58 2.67 -9.70
N ASP A 301 -18.66 1.88 -9.65
CA ASP A 301 -20.03 2.29 -9.98
C ASP A 301 -20.48 3.50 -9.16
N ALA A 302 -21.10 4.47 -9.82
CA ALA A 302 -21.60 5.72 -9.24
C ALA A 302 -20.61 6.46 -8.31
N ASN A 303 -19.31 6.38 -8.62
CA ASN A 303 -18.25 6.93 -7.79
C ASN A 303 -17.05 7.34 -8.67
N GLN A 304 -16.02 7.92 -8.05
CA GLN A 304 -14.86 8.46 -8.77
C GLN A 304 -13.54 7.92 -8.23
N ILE A 305 -12.56 7.89 -9.12
CA ILE A 305 -11.14 7.73 -8.79
C ILE A 305 -10.40 9.04 -9.05
N VAL A 306 -9.36 9.28 -8.26
CA VAL A 306 -8.43 10.40 -8.45
C VAL A 306 -7.03 9.82 -8.65
N VAL A 307 -6.47 10.03 -9.83
CA VAL A 307 -5.15 9.53 -10.23
C VAL A 307 -4.16 10.68 -10.17
N PRO A 308 -3.18 10.64 -9.25
CA PRO A 308 -2.15 11.67 -9.18
C PRO A 308 -1.06 11.42 -10.23
N PHE A 309 -0.49 12.49 -10.77
CA PHE A 309 0.82 12.47 -11.45
C PHE A 309 1.73 13.44 -10.72
N ASP A 310 2.81 12.91 -10.12
CA ASP A 310 3.82 13.74 -9.48
C ASP A 310 4.83 14.19 -10.54
N VAL A 311 4.66 15.42 -11.04
CA VAL A 311 5.44 15.98 -12.14
C VAL A 311 6.66 16.72 -11.60
N SER A 312 7.84 16.33 -12.07
CA SER A 312 9.10 17.04 -11.83
C SER A 312 9.73 17.40 -13.18
N TYR A 313 9.26 18.52 -13.75
CA TYR A 313 9.65 18.93 -15.10
C TYR A 313 10.33 20.30 -15.06
N ASN A 314 11.56 20.36 -15.56
CA ASN A 314 12.41 21.55 -15.55
C ASN A 314 12.79 22.03 -16.96
N GLY A 315 12.11 21.55 -18.01
CA GLY A 315 12.32 21.98 -19.38
C GLY A 315 11.37 23.10 -19.81
N ASP A 316 11.62 23.65 -21.00
CA ASP A 316 10.65 24.51 -21.67
C ASP A 316 9.40 23.71 -22.06
N ILE A 317 8.23 24.36 -22.04
CA ILE A 317 6.95 23.74 -22.40
C ILE A 317 6.45 24.38 -23.67
N ASN A 318 6.56 23.65 -24.76
CA ASN A 318 5.94 23.96 -26.04
C ASN A 318 4.55 23.31 -26.15
N GLN A 319 4.39 22.12 -25.55
CA GLN A 319 3.17 21.34 -25.63
C GLN A 319 3.00 20.45 -24.39
N THR A 320 1.77 20.39 -23.87
CA THR A 320 1.38 19.41 -22.86
C THR A 320 0.27 18.53 -23.40
N THR A 321 0.41 17.20 -23.27
CA THR A 321 -0.60 16.25 -23.74
C THR A 321 -1.02 15.25 -22.67
N ILE A 322 -2.28 14.85 -22.66
CA ILE A 322 -2.79 13.73 -21.85
C ILE A 322 -3.40 12.68 -22.78
N GLU A 323 -2.90 11.46 -22.70
CA GLU A 323 -3.46 10.29 -23.37
C GLU A 323 -4.22 9.43 -22.37
N LEU A 324 -5.39 8.92 -22.75
CA LEU A 324 -6.27 8.10 -21.90
C LEU A 324 -6.74 6.86 -22.65
N ASP A 325 -6.82 5.74 -21.93
CA ASP A 325 -7.45 4.50 -22.35
C ASP A 325 -8.37 4.02 -21.23
N ILE A 326 -9.69 4.12 -21.44
CA ILE A 326 -10.72 3.70 -20.49
C ILE A 326 -11.65 2.71 -21.17
N ASP A 327 -11.91 1.58 -20.51
CA ASP A 327 -13.00 0.67 -20.83
C ASP A 327 -14.13 0.87 -19.81
N HIS A 328 -15.38 0.92 -20.29
CA HIS A 328 -16.56 1.00 -19.44
C HIS A 328 -17.71 0.25 -20.11
N GLN A 329 -18.62 -0.32 -19.34
CA GLN A 329 -19.82 -0.96 -19.91
C GLN A 329 -20.67 0.05 -20.71
N TYR A 330 -20.68 1.31 -20.28
CA TYR A 330 -21.34 2.42 -20.97
C TYR A 330 -20.56 3.73 -20.81
N ILE A 331 -19.80 4.13 -21.82
CA ILE A 331 -18.85 5.25 -21.70
C ILE A 331 -19.53 6.61 -21.55
N GLY A 332 -20.82 6.70 -21.87
CA GLY A 332 -21.65 7.86 -21.60
C GLY A 332 -21.77 8.22 -20.13
N ASP A 333 -21.50 7.28 -19.23
CA ASP A 333 -21.60 7.54 -17.79
C ASP A 333 -20.35 8.23 -17.23
N ILE A 334 -19.23 8.12 -17.95
CA ILE A 334 -17.94 8.62 -17.49
C ILE A 334 -17.78 10.13 -17.74
N SER A 335 -17.33 10.85 -16.72
CA SER A 335 -16.75 12.18 -16.85
C SER A 335 -15.25 12.11 -16.52
N VAL A 336 -14.46 12.94 -17.21
CA VAL A 336 -13.01 13.00 -17.03
C VAL A 336 -12.54 14.44 -16.96
N GLU A 337 -11.80 14.75 -15.91
CA GLU A 337 -11.26 16.07 -15.64
C GLU A 337 -9.80 15.97 -15.21
N LEU A 338 -8.97 16.92 -15.64
CA LEU A 338 -7.58 17.02 -15.22
C LEU A 338 -7.37 18.34 -14.49
N TYR A 339 -6.60 18.30 -13.40
CA TYR A 339 -6.22 19.45 -12.60
C TYR A 339 -4.70 19.55 -12.53
N SER A 340 -4.19 20.76 -12.73
CA SER A 340 -2.78 21.09 -12.48
C SER A 340 -2.52 21.29 -10.97
N PRO A 341 -1.24 21.37 -10.56
CA PRO A 341 -0.84 21.73 -9.20
C PRO A 341 -1.46 23.05 -8.70
N GLY A 342 -1.58 24.06 -9.57
CA GLY A 342 -2.23 25.34 -9.27
C GLY A 342 -3.76 25.34 -9.40
N ASN A 343 -4.38 24.17 -9.56
CA ASN A 343 -5.83 23.95 -9.72
C ASN A 343 -6.47 24.49 -11.02
N SER A 344 -5.70 24.88 -12.03
CA SER A 344 -6.24 25.03 -13.39
C SER A 344 -6.87 23.70 -13.84
N ARG A 345 -8.06 23.76 -14.44
CA ARG A 345 -8.93 22.61 -14.72
C ARG A 345 -9.20 22.45 -16.21
N TRP A 346 -9.02 21.23 -16.72
CA TRP A 346 -9.41 20.84 -18.08
C TRP A 346 -10.50 19.77 -18.04
N VAL A 347 -11.59 20.01 -18.75
CA VAL A 347 -12.63 18.99 -18.99
C VAL A 347 -12.24 18.20 -20.22
N LEU A 348 -11.90 16.93 -20.02
CA LEU A 348 -11.52 16.03 -21.11
C LEU A 348 -12.75 15.30 -21.66
N LYS A 349 -13.69 14.94 -20.78
CA LYS A 349 -14.99 14.35 -21.14
C LYS A 349 -16.07 14.77 -20.16
N GLN A 350 -17.26 15.06 -20.68
CA GLN A 350 -18.49 15.17 -19.89
C GLN A 350 -19.29 13.87 -20.02
N ALA A 351 -20.01 13.51 -18.96
CA ALA A 351 -21.01 12.44 -19.05
C ALA A 351 -22.09 12.84 -20.07
N ASN A 352 -22.47 11.89 -20.91
CA ASN A 352 -23.45 12.06 -21.97
C ASN A 352 -24.19 10.73 -22.17
N SER A 353 -25.43 10.66 -21.70
CA SER A 353 -26.26 9.45 -21.80
C SER A 353 -26.55 8.98 -23.22
N ASN A 354 -26.22 9.76 -24.26
CA ASN A 354 -26.33 9.33 -25.66
C ASN A 354 -25.08 8.59 -26.18
N ASP A 355 -23.97 8.62 -25.44
CA ASP A 355 -22.72 7.98 -25.82
C ASP A 355 -22.72 6.51 -25.39
N ARG A 356 -23.13 5.63 -26.30
CA ARG A 356 -23.26 4.17 -26.09
C ARG A 356 -21.97 3.40 -26.30
N GLY A 357 -20.84 4.08 -26.44
CA GLY A 357 -19.55 3.42 -26.59
C GLY A 357 -19.17 2.61 -25.35
N THR A 358 -18.19 1.72 -25.51
CA THR A 358 -17.65 0.91 -24.40
C THR A 358 -16.17 1.20 -24.12
N GLN A 359 -15.58 2.13 -24.88
CA GLN A 359 -14.17 2.48 -24.80
C GLN A 359 -13.95 3.96 -25.09
N TYR A 360 -13.03 4.58 -24.37
CA TYR A 360 -12.59 5.95 -24.56
C TYR A 360 -11.07 5.99 -24.65
N LYS A 361 -10.56 5.97 -25.89
CA LYS A 361 -9.14 6.09 -26.23
C LYS A 361 -8.90 7.41 -26.92
N VAL A 362 -8.15 8.31 -26.29
CA VAL A 362 -7.98 9.68 -26.79
C VAL A 362 -6.64 10.27 -26.38
N ARG A 363 -6.16 11.22 -27.19
CA ARG A 363 -5.05 12.11 -26.87
C ARG A 363 -5.53 13.56 -26.92
N PHE A 364 -5.38 14.29 -25.83
CA PHE A 364 -5.65 15.72 -25.76
C PHE A 364 -4.36 16.52 -25.72
N THR A 365 -4.35 17.69 -26.39
CA THR A 365 -3.36 18.75 -26.15
C THR A 365 -3.98 19.79 -25.23
N LEU A 366 -3.37 20.02 -24.08
CA LEU A 366 -3.84 20.99 -23.10
C LEU A 366 -3.50 22.42 -23.57
N GLN A 367 -4.47 23.33 -23.43
CA GLN A 367 -4.29 24.74 -23.74
C GLN A 367 -4.19 25.54 -22.44
N GLY A 368 -3.36 26.59 -22.43
CA GLY A 368 -3.24 27.50 -21.28
C GLY A 368 -2.56 26.88 -20.06
N VAL A 369 -1.63 25.94 -20.25
CA VAL A 369 -0.79 25.43 -19.17
C VAL A 369 0.20 26.52 -18.77
N ASP A 370 0.19 26.92 -17.49
CA ASP A 370 1.16 27.87 -16.95
C ASP A 370 2.50 27.15 -16.69
N PRO A 371 3.60 27.53 -17.36
CA PRO A 371 4.92 26.95 -17.12
C PRO A 371 5.37 27.05 -15.66
N ALA A 372 4.91 28.06 -14.91
CA ALA A 372 5.25 28.23 -13.50
C ALA A 372 4.57 27.22 -12.57
N GLU A 373 3.49 26.55 -13.02
CA GLU A 373 2.67 25.65 -12.21
C GLU A 373 2.74 24.18 -12.67
N VAL A 374 3.69 23.84 -13.55
CA VAL A 374 3.78 22.49 -14.11
C VAL A 374 4.40 21.48 -13.17
N THR A 375 5.41 21.89 -12.41
CA THR A 375 6.02 21.01 -11.39
C THR A 375 5.09 20.93 -10.17
N GLY A 376 4.80 19.70 -9.75
CA GLY A 376 3.91 19.40 -8.65
C GLY A 376 2.91 18.29 -8.99
N GLN A 377 1.93 18.11 -8.12
CA GLN A 377 0.93 17.06 -8.30
C GLN A 377 -0.21 17.48 -9.23
N TRP A 378 -0.30 16.82 -10.38
CA TRP A 378 -1.49 16.85 -11.22
C TRP A 378 -2.49 15.79 -10.76
N ARG A 379 -3.79 16.01 -11.00
CA ARG A 379 -4.86 15.09 -10.59
C ARG A 379 -5.81 14.84 -11.75
N LEU A 380 -5.86 13.62 -12.25
CA LEU A 380 -6.90 13.16 -13.17
C LEU A 380 -8.05 12.58 -12.36
N VAL A 381 -9.23 13.16 -12.50
CA VAL A 381 -10.47 12.68 -11.89
C VAL A 381 -11.26 11.95 -12.97
N VAL A 382 -11.56 10.69 -12.73
CA VAL A 382 -12.44 9.86 -13.58
C VAL A 382 -13.61 9.43 -12.72
N ALA A 383 -14.82 9.83 -13.11
CA ALA A 383 -16.04 9.55 -12.34
C ALA A 383 -17.05 8.81 -13.20
N ASP A 384 -17.63 7.75 -12.65
CA ASP A 384 -18.89 7.20 -13.12
C ASP A 384 -20.04 7.98 -12.45
N ASN A 385 -20.88 8.61 -13.28
CA ASN A 385 -21.93 9.51 -12.83
C ASN A 385 -23.30 8.81 -12.74
N TYR A 386 -23.39 7.54 -13.15
CA TYR A 386 -24.61 6.75 -13.12
C TYR A 386 -24.37 5.45 -12.36
N SER A 387 -25.46 4.72 -12.11
CA SER A 387 -25.40 3.45 -11.38
C SER A 387 -25.57 2.28 -12.34
N ARG A 388 -25.07 1.09 -11.96
CA ARG A 388 -25.18 -0.26 -12.56
C ARG A 388 -23.97 -0.72 -13.36
N ASP A 389 -23.05 0.17 -13.68
CA ASP A 389 -21.97 -0.12 -14.60
C ASP A 389 -20.63 0.15 -13.91
N THR A 390 -19.58 -0.54 -14.34
CA THR A 390 -18.22 -0.30 -13.84
C THR A 390 -17.27 -0.22 -15.02
N GLY A 391 -16.05 0.26 -14.77
CA GLY A 391 -15.02 0.26 -15.78
C GLY A 391 -13.62 0.17 -15.25
N ILE A 392 -12.69 0.35 -16.18
CA ILE A 392 -11.26 0.20 -15.97
C ILE A 392 -10.57 1.33 -16.72
N LEU A 393 -9.76 2.11 -16.01
CA LEU A 393 -8.77 3.00 -16.58
C LEU A 393 -7.50 2.18 -16.87
N ASN A 394 -7.33 1.78 -18.13
CA ASN A 394 -6.23 0.93 -18.62
C ASN A 394 -4.90 1.69 -18.70
N SER A 395 -4.93 2.98 -19.05
CA SER A 395 -3.75 3.83 -19.02
C SER A 395 -4.13 5.31 -19.01
N ALA A 396 -3.23 6.11 -18.43
CA ALA A 396 -3.23 7.56 -18.55
C ALA A 396 -1.79 8.05 -18.59
N THR A 397 -1.46 8.86 -19.60
CA THR A 397 -0.09 9.33 -19.87
C THR A 397 -0.09 10.84 -20.07
N LEU A 398 0.48 11.58 -19.12
CA LEU A 398 0.72 13.01 -19.20
C LEU A 398 2.13 13.27 -19.76
N SER A 399 2.28 14.18 -20.71
CA SER A 399 3.57 14.48 -21.33
C SER A 399 3.78 15.97 -21.55
N PHE A 400 5.04 16.40 -21.46
CA PHE A 400 5.50 17.76 -21.67
C PHE A 400 6.58 17.73 -22.76
N ASN A 401 6.49 18.58 -23.78
CA ASN A 401 7.46 18.71 -24.89
C ASN A 401 7.74 20.17 -25.19
#